data_AF-A0A380HMW5-F1
#
_entry.id   AF-A0A380HMW5-F1
#
_cell.length_a   1.000
_cell.length_b   1.000
_cell.length_c   1.000
_cell.angle_alpha   90.00
_cell.angle_beta   90.00
_cell.angle_gamma   90.00
#
_symmetry.space_group_name_H-M   'P 1'
#
loop_
_entity.id
_entity.type
_entity.pdbx_description
1 polymer ?
#
loop_
_entity_poly.entity_id
_entity_poly.type
_entity_poly.pdbx_seq_one_letter_code
_entity_poly.pdbx_strand_id
1 'polypeptide(L)'
;MVSKISCIYKITNTANGKVYIGQTVNYRKRKVGHFSYLRRNAHRNCYLQNSFNKYGESSFEIEIIKECNIDELDKLEIFYMKKYNSNDRAHGYNMLIGGTTNKSFPDYIRKKMSLSQKGRIISEEHRKRIGEGHRGKTISPEAIEKSNKTKKDNQIQWGETNPNAVLSNDDVRKLIEDMLNGLTVEDVMKKYKCSRQTVYGITRNRTYKAILPDYRDKLYNLNEENKEKTLSKIIPMYLNGFSQSQISKELGIARRTVSKVLKENNINTRLYKNQFRS
;
A
#
# COMPACT_ATOMS: atom_id res chain seq x y z
N MET A 1 -45.76 28.26 0.28
CA MET A 1 -44.57 27.39 0.09
C MET A 1 -44.77 26.14 0.93
N VAL A 2 -44.76 24.94 0.33
CA VAL A 2 -44.88 23.70 1.11
C VAL A 2 -43.58 23.48 1.88
N SER A 3 -43.65 23.30 3.19
CA SER A 3 -42.48 23.07 4.04
C SER A 3 -41.72 21.83 3.56
N LYS A 4 -40.40 21.99 3.38
CA LYS A 4 -39.50 20.89 3.06
C LYS A 4 -39.18 20.16 4.36
N ILE A 5 -39.60 18.90 4.46
CA ILE A 5 -39.33 18.07 5.63
C ILE A 5 -38.09 17.22 5.32
N SER A 6 -37.06 17.40 6.15
CA SER A 6 -35.87 16.56 6.20
C SER A 6 -36.12 15.40 7.16
N CYS A 7 -35.99 14.17 6.66
CA CYS A 7 -36.28 12.98 7.46
C CYS A 7 -35.60 11.71 6.96
N ILE A 8 -35.58 10.72 7.85
CA ILE A 8 -35.35 9.31 7.54
C ILE A 8 -36.70 8.64 7.36
N TYR A 9 -36.85 7.90 6.26
CA TYR A 9 -38.04 7.13 5.93
C TYR A 9 -37.71 5.65 5.73
N LYS A 10 -38.75 4.82 5.82
CA LYS A 10 -38.70 3.39 5.58
C LYS A 10 -39.73 3.02 4.53
N ILE A 11 -39.34 2.18 3.58
CA ILE A 11 -40.27 1.48 2.68
C ILE A 11 -40.30 0.03 3.12
N THR A 12 -41.46 -0.44 3.56
CA THR A 12 -41.69 -1.81 4.02
C THR A 12 -42.42 -2.58 2.92
N ASN A 13 -41.93 -3.76 2.58
CA ASN A 13 -42.72 -4.72 1.81
C ASN A 13 -43.55 -5.55 2.81
N THR A 14 -44.87 -5.38 2.80
CA THR A 14 -45.79 -6.05 3.72
C THR A 14 -45.91 -7.56 3.46
N ALA A 15 -45.64 -8.02 2.24
CA ALA A 15 -45.72 -9.43 1.87
C ALA A 15 -44.53 -10.27 2.38
N ASN A 16 -43.36 -9.67 2.65
CA ASN A 16 -42.17 -10.41 3.12
C ASN A 16 -41.43 -9.76 4.29
N GLY A 17 -41.90 -8.62 4.79
CA GLY A 17 -41.33 -7.90 5.93
C GLY A 17 -40.00 -7.20 5.65
N LYS A 18 -39.46 -7.26 4.42
CA LYS A 18 -38.18 -6.62 4.09
C LYS A 18 -38.32 -5.12 3.98
N VAL A 19 -37.26 -4.40 4.34
CA VAL A 19 -37.30 -2.93 4.43
C VAL A 19 -36.22 -2.22 3.62
N TYR A 20 -36.52 -1.02 3.16
CA TYR A 20 -35.57 -0.05 2.60
C TYR A 20 -35.57 1.20 3.46
N ILE A 21 -34.40 1.61 3.93
CA ILE A 21 -34.18 2.85 4.68
C ILE A 21 -33.61 3.89 3.73
N GLY A 22 -34.10 5.12 3.79
CA GLY A 22 -33.49 6.21 3.03
C GLY A 22 -33.63 7.54 3.73
N GLN A 23 -32.77 8.47 3.36
CA GLN A 23 -32.83 9.85 3.81
C GLN A 23 -33.32 10.80 2.72
N THR A 24 -33.89 11.94 3.12
CA THR A 24 -34.26 13.00 2.18
C THR A 24 -34.43 14.34 2.88
N VAL A 25 -34.22 15.43 2.14
CA VAL A 25 -34.55 16.81 2.55
C VAL A 25 -35.94 17.26 2.08
N ASN A 26 -36.63 16.42 1.29
CA ASN A 26 -37.98 16.68 0.81
C ASN A 26 -38.75 15.37 0.68
N TYR A 27 -39.39 14.97 1.78
CA TYR A 27 -40.14 13.72 1.86
C TYR A 27 -41.21 13.56 0.79
N ARG A 28 -42.05 14.60 0.58
CA ARG A 28 -43.14 14.53 -0.41
C ARG A 28 -42.64 14.25 -1.81
N LYS A 29 -41.61 14.99 -2.26
CA LYS A 29 -40.99 14.78 -3.58
C LYS A 29 -40.34 13.40 -3.67
N ARG A 30 -39.68 12.95 -2.61
CA ARG A 30 -38.99 11.66 -2.58
C ARG A 30 -39.96 10.47 -2.62
N LYS A 31 -41.06 10.54 -1.88
CA LYS A 31 -42.15 9.55 -1.88
C LYS A 31 -42.73 9.38 -3.28
N VAL A 32 -43.16 10.47 -3.91
CA VAL A 32 -43.70 10.44 -5.28
C VAL A 32 -42.64 9.92 -6.27
N GLY A 33 -41.40 10.37 -6.13
CA GLY A 33 -40.29 9.93 -6.97
C GLY A 33 -40.07 8.42 -6.92
N HIS A 34 -40.01 7.81 -5.72
CA HIS A 34 -39.83 6.37 -5.56
C HIS A 34 -40.86 5.56 -6.35
N PHE A 35 -42.14 5.76 -6.08
CA PHE A 35 -43.21 5.03 -6.76
C PHE A 35 -43.26 5.34 -8.26
N SER A 36 -43.01 6.58 -8.67
CA SER A 36 -42.94 6.92 -10.09
C SER A 36 -41.83 6.17 -10.83
N TYR A 37 -40.63 6.09 -10.25
CA TYR A 37 -39.53 5.31 -10.84
C TYR A 37 -39.81 3.81 -10.82
N LEU A 38 -40.41 3.29 -9.74
CA LEU A 38 -40.76 1.88 -9.62
C LEU A 38 -41.80 1.46 -10.67
N ARG A 39 -42.87 2.23 -10.85
CA ARG A 39 -43.90 1.98 -11.89
C ARG A 39 -43.33 2.01 -13.31
N ARG A 40 -42.30 2.80 -13.55
CA ARG A 40 -41.61 2.90 -14.87
C ARG A 40 -40.47 1.90 -15.03
N ASN A 41 -40.27 1.00 -14.07
CA ASN A 41 -39.16 0.05 -14.05
C ASN A 41 -37.76 0.70 -14.17
N ALA A 42 -37.60 1.90 -13.61
CA ALA A 42 -36.41 2.74 -13.76
C ALA A 42 -35.79 3.12 -12.40
N HIS A 43 -36.11 2.38 -11.34
CA HIS A 43 -35.61 2.68 -10.01
C HIS A 43 -34.13 2.27 -9.86
N ARG A 44 -33.30 3.17 -9.30
CA ARG A 44 -31.85 2.95 -9.12
C ARG A 44 -31.51 1.71 -8.29
N ASN A 45 -32.40 1.34 -7.37
CA ASN A 45 -32.28 0.12 -6.58
C ASN A 45 -32.97 -1.04 -7.28
N CYS A 46 -32.19 -1.91 -7.91
CA CYS A 46 -32.69 -3.06 -8.65
C CYS A 46 -33.36 -4.11 -7.74
N TYR A 47 -32.93 -4.29 -6.49
CA TYR A 47 -33.61 -5.23 -5.58
C TYR A 47 -34.99 -4.74 -5.19
N LEU A 48 -35.11 -3.44 -4.88
CA LEU A 48 -36.41 -2.84 -4.60
C LEU A 48 -37.31 -2.90 -5.84
N GLN A 49 -36.76 -2.61 -7.02
CA GLN A 49 -37.49 -2.71 -8.30
C GLN A 49 -38.00 -4.12 -8.56
N ASN A 50 -37.15 -5.13 -8.44
CA ASN A 50 -37.53 -6.53 -8.69
C ASN A 50 -38.59 -7.01 -7.69
N SER A 51 -38.47 -6.60 -6.42
CA SER A 51 -39.48 -6.90 -5.40
C SER A 51 -40.81 -6.21 -5.71
N PHE A 52 -40.78 -4.95 -6.14
CA PHE A 52 -41.96 -4.20 -6.55
C PHE A 52 -42.66 -4.86 -7.75
N ASN A 53 -41.90 -5.29 -8.76
CA ASN A 53 -42.44 -6.00 -9.92
C ASN A 53 -43.05 -7.36 -9.53
N LYS A 54 -42.54 -8.01 -8.49
CA LYS A 54 -43.00 -9.33 -8.03
C LYS A 54 -44.26 -9.26 -7.16
N TYR A 55 -44.32 -8.33 -6.21
CA TYR A 55 -45.39 -8.27 -5.21
C TYR A 55 -46.43 -7.19 -5.48
N GLY A 56 -46.19 -6.33 -6.47
CA GLY A 56 -47.08 -5.23 -6.82
C GLY A 56 -47.01 -4.06 -5.83
N GLU A 57 -47.60 -2.93 -6.21
CA GLU A 57 -47.53 -1.68 -5.44
C GLU A 57 -48.25 -1.73 -4.10
N SER A 58 -49.38 -2.43 -4.02
CA SER A 58 -50.18 -2.58 -2.80
C SER A 58 -49.42 -3.28 -1.67
N SER A 59 -48.36 -4.02 -1.99
CA SER A 59 -47.50 -4.69 -1.01
C SER A 59 -46.42 -3.76 -0.43
N PHE A 60 -46.39 -2.46 -0.77
CA PHE A 60 -45.35 -1.54 -0.31
C PHE A 60 -45.91 -0.30 0.38
N GLU A 61 -45.40 -0.06 1.59
CA GLU A 61 -45.77 1.09 2.40
C GLU A 61 -44.55 1.95 2.68
N ILE A 62 -44.71 3.28 2.64
CA ILE A 62 -43.65 4.24 2.99
C ILE A 62 -44.08 5.10 4.17
N GLU A 63 -43.22 5.11 5.19
CA GLU A 63 -43.45 5.81 6.45
C GLU A 63 -42.21 6.62 6.88
N ILE A 64 -42.43 7.72 7.60
CA ILE A 64 -41.35 8.52 8.20
C ILE A 64 -40.97 7.85 9.52
N ILE A 65 -39.68 7.58 9.71
CA ILE A 65 -39.16 7.07 10.99
C ILE A 65 -38.82 8.22 11.92
N LYS A 66 -38.09 9.23 11.40
CA LYS A 66 -37.57 10.34 12.20
C LYS A 66 -37.38 11.58 11.34
N GLU A 67 -38.00 12.68 11.74
CA GLU A 67 -37.66 14.02 11.23
C GLU A 67 -36.40 14.52 11.93
N CYS A 68 -35.49 15.12 11.17
CA CYS A 68 -34.18 15.55 11.65
C CYS A 68 -33.59 16.67 10.80
N ASN A 69 -32.54 17.31 11.32
CA ASN A 69 -31.80 18.32 10.57
C ASN A 69 -30.94 17.68 9.48
N ILE A 70 -30.53 18.49 8.49
CA ILE A 70 -29.74 18.02 7.34
C ILE A 70 -28.41 17.41 7.80
N ASP A 71 -27.78 18.01 8.81
CA ASP A 71 -26.46 17.61 9.33
C ASP A 71 -26.49 16.24 10.05
N GLU A 72 -27.67 15.77 10.43
CA GLU A 72 -27.86 14.51 11.15
C GLU A 72 -28.26 13.35 10.22
N LEU A 73 -28.67 13.65 8.98
CA LEU A 73 -29.24 12.66 8.06
C LEU A 73 -28.32 11.46 7.85
N ASP A 74 -27.05 11.71 7.51
CA ASP A 74 -26.10 10.64 7.21
C ASP A 74 -25.85 9.73 8.43
N LYS A 75 -25.78 10.31 9.64
CA LYS A 75 -25.57 9.54 10.89
C LYS A 75 -26.81 8.69 11.21
N LEU A 76 -28.01 9.28 11.07
CA LEU A 76 -29.27 8.60 11.35
C LEU A 76 -29.59 7.53 10.30
N GLU A 77 -29.28 7.75 9.02
CA GLU A 77 -29.43 6.75 7.96
C GLU A 77 -28.59 5.51 8.29
N ILE A 78 -27.31 5.69 8.66
CA ILE A 78 -26.44 4.58 9.08
C ILE A 78 -27.00 3.86 10.31
N PHE A 79 -27.48 4.61 11.31
CA PHE A 79 -28.07 4.05 12.52
C PHE A 79 -29.30 3.19 12.21
N TYR A 80 -30.25 3.70 11.42
CA TYR A 80 -31.47 2.97 11.09
C TYR A 80 -31.23 1.81 10.12
N MET A 81 -30.31 1.95 9.16
CA MET A 81 -29.90 0.81 8.34
C MET A 81 -29.35 -0.34 9.18
N LYS A 82 -28.55 -0.04 10.22
CA LYS A 82 -28.06 -1.04 11.17
C LYS A 82 -29.18 -1.60 12.05
N LYS A 83 -30.05 -0.73 12.57
CA LYS A 83 -31.17 -1.12 13.44
C LYS A 83 -32.12 -2.11 12.76
N TYR A 84 -32.42 -1.89 11.48
CA TYR A 84 -33.32 -2.73 10.71
C TYR A 84 -32.61 -3.80 9.87
N ASN A 85 -31.28 -3.91 9.96
CA ASN A 85 -30.47 -4.80 9.13
C ASN A 85 -30.81 -4.70 7.63
N SER A 86 -31.14 -3.49 7.15
CA SER A 86 -31.78 -3.29 5.84
C SER A 86 -30.82 -3.51 4.66
N ASN A 87 -29.52 -3.64 4.95
CA ASN A 87 -28.45 -3.97 4.02
C ASN A 87 -28.25 -5.48 3.82
N ASP A 88 -28.86 -6.31 4.67
CA ASP A 88 -28.85 -7.76 4.52
C ASP A 88 -29.94 -8.20 3.55
N ARG A 89 -29.61 -9.09 2.63
CA ARG A 89 -30.53 -9.58 1.59
C ARG A 89 -31.72 -10.34 2.16
N ALA A 90 -31.56 -10.93 3.36
CA ALA A 90 -32.65 -11.60 4.05
C ALA A 90 -33.68 -10.59 4.60
N HIS A 91 -33.24 -9.39 4.99
CA HIS A 91 -34.03 -8.46 5.81
C HIS A 91 -34.33 -7.11 5.13
N GLY A 92 -33.65 -6.75 4.04
CA GLY A 92 -33.88 -5.47 3.40
C GLY A 92 -33.38 -5.34 1.97
N TYR A 93 -33.59 -4.12 1.45
CA TYR A 93 -33.32 -3.77 0.06
C TYR A 93 -32.16 -2.77 -0.07
N ASN A 94 -31.63 -2.20 1.01
CA ASN A 94 -30.57 -1.20 0.90
C ASN A 94 -29.34 -1.81 0.24
N MET A 95 -29.04 -1.30 -0.96
CA MET A 95 -27.74 -1.54 -1.57
C MET A 95 -26.75 -0.57 -0.95
N LEU A 96 -25.62 -1.10 -0.49
CA LEU A 96 -24.47 -0.29 -0.08
C LEU A 96 -23.86 0.49 -1.26
N ILE A 97 -24.24 0.14 -2.51
CA ILE A 97 -23.60 0.59 -3.74
C ILE A 97 -24.69 0.90 -4.76
N GLY A 98 -24.79 2.16 -5.18
CA GLY A 98 -25.72 2.56 -6.25
C GLY A 98 -25.98 4.06 -6.33
N GLY A 99 -24.97 4.83 -6.77
CA GLY A 99 -25.23 6.15 -7.37
C GLY A 99 -24.59 7.38 -6.74
N THR A 100 -23.64 7.24 -5.81
CA THR A 100 -22.87 8.39 -5.30
C THR A 100 -21.39 8.07 -5.36
N THR A 101 -20.68 8.73 -6.28
CA THR A 101 -19.24 8.58 -6.55
C THR A 101 -18.34 9.04 -5.40
N ASN A 102 -18.87 9.71 -4.37
CA ASN A 102 -18.07 10.42 -3.36
C ASN A 102 -18.40 10.11 -1.89
N LYS A 103 -19.18 9.06 -1.55
CA LYS A 103 -19.38 8.71 -0.12
C LYS A 103 -18.29 7.73 0.36
N SER A 104 -17.49 8.16 1.34
CA SER A 104 -16.56 7.28 2.06
C SER A 104 -17.33 6.21 2.82
N PHE A 105 -16.91 4.95 2.69
CA PHE A 105 -17.57 3.83 3.38
C PHE A 105 -17.36 3.94 4.90
N PRO A 106 -18.40 3.71 5.71
CA PRO A 106 -18.23 3.51 7.15
C PRO A 106 -17.21 2.42 7.46
N ASP A 107 -16.44 2.58 8.55
CA ASP A 107 -15.33 1.68 8.89
C ASP A 107 -15.73 0.21 8.98
N TYR A 108 -16.92 -0.08 9.51
CA TYR A 108 -17.40 -1.46 9.65
C TYR A 108 -17.63 -2.14 8.29
N ILE A 109 -18.00 -1.37 7.25
CA ILE A 109 -18.14 -1.88 5.88
C ILE A 109 -16.78 -2.11 5.25
N ARG A 110 -15.85 -1.15 5.38
CA ARG A 110 -14.45 -1.33 4.95
C ARG A 110 -13.83 -2.58 5.57
N LYS A 111 -14.08 -2.78 6.87
CA LYS A 111 -13.64 -3.97 7.60
C LYS A 111 -14.27 -5.25 7.03
N LYS A 112 -15.58 -5.27 6.77
CA LYS A 112 -16.26 -6.43 6.19
C LYS A 112 -15.71 -6.77 4.80
N MET A 113 -15.52 -5.78 3.93
CA MET A 113 -14.93 -5.97 2.60
C MET A 113 -13.48 -6.48 2.69
N SER A 114 -12.68 -5.92 3.59
CA SER A 114 -11.31 -6.37 3.84
C SER A 114 -11.28 -7.82 4.30
N LEU A 115 -12.13 -8.19 5.27
CA LEU A 115 -12.24 -9.56 5.78
C LEU A 115 -12.66 -10.55 4.69
N SER A 116 -13.61 -10.21 3.83
CA SER A 116 -14.03 -11.10 2.73
C SER A 116 -12.95 -11.32 1.66
N GLN A 117 -12.04 -10.37 1.51
CA GLN A 117 -10.93 -10.48 0.56
C GLN A 117 -9.70 -11.16 1.18
N LYS A 118 -9.57 -11.13 2.51
CA LYS A 118 -8.44 -11.72 3.23
C LYS A 118 -8.45 -13.24 3.05
N GLY A 119 -7.34 -13.79 2.58
CA GLY A 119 -7.18 -15.24 2.35
C GLY A 119 -7.86 -15.76 1.09
N ARG A 120 -8.42 -14.89 0.25
CA ARG A 120 -9.00 -15.30 -1.04
C ARG A 120 -7.92 -15.89 -1.94
N ILE A 121 -8.02 -17.19 -2.22
CA ILE A 121 -7.19 -17.88 -3.19
C ILE A 121 -7.75 -17.59 -4.58
N ILE A 122 -6.91 -17.05 -5.46
CA ILE A 122 -7.25 -16.83 -6.86
C ILE A 122 -7.18 -18.18 -7.59
N SER A 123 -8.23 -18.52 -8.34
CA SER A 123 -8.26 -19.75 -9.13
C SER A 123 -7.15 -19.77 -10.19
N GLU A 124 -6.67 -20.94 -10.56
CA GLU A 124 -5.62 -21.08 -11.58
C GLU A 124 -6.04 -20.48 -12.92
N GLU A 125 -7.28 -20.72 -13.34
CA GLU A 125 -7.84 -20.15 -14.56
C GLU A 125 -7.83 -18.61 -14.54
N HIS A 126 -8.22 -18.01 -13.41
CA HIS A 126 -8.18 -16.56 -13.27
C HIS A 126 -6.75 -16.01 -13.31
N ARG A 127 -5.81 -16.70 -12.66
CA ARG A 127 -4.38 -16.36 -12.70
C ARG A 127 -3.83 -16.43 -14.12
N LYS A 128 -4.22 -17.46 -14.88
CA LYS A 128 -3.82 -17.65 -16.28
C LYS A 128 -4.32 -16.50 -17.16
N ARG A 129 -5.61 -16.13 -17.07
CA ARG A 129 -6.16 -14.99 -17.83
C ARG A 129 -5.47 -13.66 -17.52
N ILE A 130 -5.15 -13.39 -16.24
CA ILE A 130 -4.37 -12.20 -15.88
C ILE A 130 -3.00 -12.27 -16.57
N GLY A 131 -2.32 -13.41 -16.46
CA GLY A 131 -1.00 -13.61 -17.08
C GLY A 131 -1.03 -13.40 -18.60
N GLU A 132 -2.01 -13.95 -19.29
CA GLU A 132 -2.23 -13.76 -20.74
C GLU A 132 -2.51 -12.29 -21.07
N GLY A 133 -3.38 -11.62 -20.28
CA GLY A 133 -3.73 -10.22 -20.49
C GLY A 133 -2.58 -9.24 -20.28
N HIS A 134 -1.53 -9.62 -19.54
CA HIS A 134 -0.32 -8.82 -19.35
C HIS A 134 0.86 -9.28 -20.23
N ARG A 135 0.78 -10.45 -20.87
CA ARG A 135 1.86 -10.99 -21.69
C ARG A 135 2.10 -10.09 -22.89
N GLY A 136 3.36 -9.73 -23.12
CA GLY A 136 3.78 -8.88 -24.24
C GLY A 136 3.45 -7.39 -24.09
N LYS A 137 2.79 -6.97 -23.00
CA LYS A 137 2.56 -5.55 -22.75
C LYS A 137 3.83 -4.90 -22.18
N THR A 138 4.49 -4.10 -23.01
CA THR A 138 5.54 -3.18 -22.58
C THR A 138 4.92 -1.88 -22.09
N ILE A 139 5.40 -1.39 -20.95
CA ILE A 139 5.01 -0.06 -20.46
C ILE A 139 5.58 0.97 -21.45
N SER A 140 4.78 1.94 -21.88
CA SER A 140 5.25 2.97 -22.81
C SER A 140 6.35 3.83 -22.15
N PRO A 141 7.31 4.37 -22.95
CA PRO A 141 8.32 5.29 -22.43
C PRO A 141 7.70 6.47 -21.67
N GLU A 142 6.60 7.03 -22.18
CA GLU A 142 5.85 8.12 -21.55
C GLU A 142 5.29 7.72 -20.17
N ALA A 143 4.75 6.50 -20.03
CA ALA A 143 4.24 6.02 -18.75
C ALA A 143 5.37 5.75 -17.74
N ILE A 144 6.54 5.29 -18.22
CA ILE A 144 7.75 5.16 -17.40
C ILE A 144 8.21 6.54 -16.93
N GLU A 145 8.27 7.51 -17.84
CA GLU A 145 8.68 8.88 -17.54
C GLU A 145 7.73 9.55 -16.55
N LYS A 146 6.41 9.43 -16.75
CA LYS A 146 5.40 9.92 -15.81
C LYS A 146 5.56 9.28 -14.44
N SER A 147 5.76 7.96 -14.36
CA SER A 147 6.02 7.26 -13.09
C SER A 147 7.28 7.78 -12.39
N ASN A 148 8.35 7.99 -13.15
CA ASN A 148 9.62 8.51 -12.62
C ASN A 148 9.51 9.96 -12.17
N LYS A 149 8.78 10.80 -12.91
CA LYS A 149 8.48 12.18 -12.54
C LYS A 149 7.66 12.22 -11.25
N THR A 150 6.59 11.44 -11.14
CA THR A 150 5.80 11.31 -9.90
C THR A 150 6.65 10.83 -8.73
N LYS A 151 7.60 9.89 -8.93
CA LYS A 151 8.54 9.48 -7.87
C LYS A 151 9.51 10.59 -7.46
N LYS A 152 9.94 11.43 -8.40
CA LYS A 152 10.79 12.61 -8.12
C LYS A 152 10.01 13.70 -7.40
N ASP A 153 8.81 13.99 -7.84
CA ASP A 153 7.94 15.02 -7.25
C ASP A 153 7.44 14.59 -5.86
N ASN A 154 7.19 13.29 -5.65
CA ASN A 154 6.85 12.71 -4.35
C ASN A 154 8.06 12.35 -3.48
N GLN A 155 9.25 12.89 -3.76
CA GLN A 155 10.39 12.84 -2.81
C GLN A 155 10.07 13.44 -1.44
N ILE A 156 8.94 14.16 -1.34
CA ILE A 156 8.32 14.62 -0.09
C ILE A 156 8.12 13.48 0.92
N GLN A 157 8.00 12.20 0.51
CA GLN A 157 7.92 11.04 1.42
C GLN A 157 9.25 10.30 1.63
N TRP A 158 10.40 10.99 1.55
CA TRP A 158 11.70 10.40 1.83
C TRP A 158 12.30 10.91 3.14
N GLY A 159 13.05 10.05 3.81
CA GLY A 159 13.61 10.37 5.12
C GLY A 159 12.54 10.26 6.21
N GLU A 160 12.56 11.16 7.18
CA GLU A 160 11.66 11.18 8.34
C GLU A 160 10.17 11.36 7.97
N THR A 161 9.87 11.93 6.82
CA THR A 161 8.48 12.11 6.33
C THR A 161 7.86 10.84 5.76
N ASN A 162 8.64 9.77 5.60
CA ASN A 162 8.10 8.46 5.22
C ASN A 162 7.37 7.84 6.42
N PRO A 163 6.11 7.39 6.29
CA PRO A 163 5.39 6.71 7.38
C PRO A 163 6.10 5.46 7.92
N ASN A 164 6.97 4.85 7.13
CA ASN A 164 7.76 3.68 7.51
C ASN A 164 9.21 4.03 7.89
N ALA A 165 9.54 5.31 8.08
CA ALA A 165 10.88 5.73 8.51
C ALA A 165 11.18 5.22 9.92
N VAL A 166 12.35 4.61 10.07
CA VAL A 166 12.84 4.12 11.37
C VAL A 166 13.67 5.18 12.10
N LEU A 167 14.27 6.12 11.36
CA LEU A 167 15.23 7.09 11.89
C LEU A 167 14.70 8.52 11.74
N SER A 168 14.87 9.33 12.78
CA SER A 168 14.65 10.78 12.69
C SER A 168 15.77 11.46 11.92
N ASN A 169 15.54 12.70 11.48
CA ASN A 169 16.61 13.49 10.85
C ASN A 169 17.80 13.74 11.82
N ASP A 170 17.55 13.81 13.13
CA ASP A 170 18.58 13.97 14.14
C ASP A 170 19.45 12.70 14.31
N ASP A 171 18.80 11.53 14.33
CA ASP A 171 19.49 10.25 14.38
C ASP A 171 20.40 10.05 13.18
N VAL A 172 19.93 10.43 11.98
CA VAL A 172 20.74 10.34 10.76
C VAL A 172 21.95 11.27 10.81
N ARG A 173 21.84 12.46 11.40
CA ARG A 173 22.99 13.37 11.58
C ARG A 173 24.06 12.73 12.47
N LYS A 174 23.65 12.25 13.65
CA LYS A 174 24.56 11.59 14.60
C LYS A 174 25.17 10.32 14.01
N LEU A 175 24.38 9.55 13.27
CA LEU A 175 24.86 8.35 12.56
C LEU A 175 25.96 8.70 11.55
N ILE A 176 25.79 9.77 10.79
CA ILE A 176 26.80 10.23 9.82
C ILE A 176 28.08 10.63 10.54
N GLU A 177 27.98 11.42 11.61
CA GLU A 177 29.13 11.84 12.43
C GLU A 177 29.86 10.64 13.04
N ASP A 178 29.13 9.70 13.63
CA ASP A 178 29.68 8.45 14.16
C ASP A 178 30.44 7.65 13.10
N MET A 179 29.89 7.54 11.88
CA MET A 179 30.57 6.84 10.78
C MET A 179 31.83 7.56 10.31
N LEU A 180 31.82 8.89 10.28
CA LEU A 180 33.01 9.69 9.96
C LEU A 180 34.08 9.58 11.04
N ASN A 181 33.67 9.40 12.30
CA ASN A 181 34.54 9.11 13.43
C ASN A 181 35.02 7.65 13.49
N GLY A 182 34.65 6.82 12.50
CA GLY A 182 35.18 5.47 12.33
C GLY A 182 34.35 4.35 12.94
N LEU A 183 33.12 4.62 13.41
CA LEU A 183 32.22 3.53 13.83
C LEU A 183 31.87 2.62 12.65
N THR A 184 31.87 1.31 12.91
CA THR A 184 31.53 0.33 11.89
C THR A 184 30.03 0.34 11.59
N VAL A 185 29.66 -0.14 10.39
CA VAL A 185 28.25 -0.30 10.02
C VAL A 185 27.51 -1.20 11.02
N GLU A 186 28.17 -2.19 11.60
CA GLU A 186 27.56 -3.10 12.57
C GLU A 186 27.27 -2.41 13.91
N ASP A 187 28.19 -1.57 14.37
CA ASP A 187 28.02 -0.80 15.61
C ASP A 187 26.92 0.25 15.45
N VAL A 188 26.87 0.91 14.28
CA VAL A 188 25.81 1.83 13.90
C VAL A 188 24.44 1.14 13.88
N MET A 189 24.35 -0.06 13.28
CA MET A 189 23.09 -0.82 13.27
C MET A 189 22.58 -1.13 14.68
N LYS A 190 23.49 -1.52 15.59
CA LYS A 190 23.14 -1.80 16.99
C LYS A 190 22.74 -0.54 17.74
N LYS A 191 23.50 0.55 17.59
CA LYS A 191 23.28 1.82 18.28
C LYS A 191 21.96 2.47 17.88
N TYR A 192 21.66 2.52 16.58
CA TYR A 192 20.47 3.17 16.04
C TYR A 192 19.31 2.22 15.73
N LYS A 193 19.44 0.93 16.10
CA LYS A 193 18.42 -0.12 15.89
C LYS A 193 17.86 -0.13 14.47
N CYS A 194 18.73 0.04 13.49
CA CYS A 194 18.36 0.17 12.08
C CYS A 194 18.92 -0.98 11.23
N SER A 195 18.29 -1.21 10.08
CA SER A 195 18.74 -2.26 9.17
C SER A 195 20.03 -1.86 8.45
N ARG A 196 20.84 -2.85 8.05
CA ARG A 196 22.03 -2.62 7.22
C ARG A 196 21.69 -1.87 5.93
N GLN A 197 20.54 -2.16 5.34
CA GLN A 197 20.03 -1.51 4.14
C GLN A 197 19.74 -0.02 4.39
N THR A 198 19.23 0.34 5.57
CA THR A 198 19.01 1.73 5.98
C THR A 198 20.33 2.49 6.02
N VAL A 199 21.35 1.92 6.67
CA VAL A 199 22.69 2.53 6.74
C VAL A 199 23.28 2.73 5.34
N TYR A 200 23.25 1.70 4.49
CA TYR A 200 23.73 1.83 3.10
C TYR A 200 22.92 2.79 2.23
N GLY A 201 21.62 2.95 2.50
CA GLY A 201 20.79 3.95 1.83
C GLY A 201 21.26 5.38 2.14
N ILE A 202 21.62 5.63 3.40
CA ILE A 202 22.14 6.92 3.88
C ILE A 202 23.53 7.17 3.30
N THR A 203 24.46 6.22 3.45
CA THR A 203 25.87 6.40 3.05
C THR A 203 26.08 6.47 1.55
N ARG A 204 25.20 5.85 0.75
CA ARG A 204 25.20 5.97 -0.72
C ARG A 204 24.35 7.13 -1.24
N ASN A 205 23.97 8.06 -0.37
CA ASN A 205 23.22 9.27 -0.72
C ASN A 205 21.90 8.98 -1.45
N ARG A 206 21.24 7.85 -1.15
CA ARG A 206 19.93 7.49 -1.72
C ARG A 206 18.78 8.08 -0.91
N THR A 207 18.96 8.20 0.41
CA THR A 207 17.95 8.66 1.36
C THR A 207 18.49 9.79 2.24
N TYR A 208 17.60 10.58 2.87
CA TYR A 208 17.94 11.68 3.78
C TYR A 208 18.88 12.74 3.18
N LYS A 209 18.84 12.98 1.87
CA LYS A 209 19.81 13.82 1.13
C LYS A 209 20.00 15.24 1.69
N ALA A 210 18.96 15.82 2.28
CA ALA A 210 19.01 17.17 2.85
C ALA A 210 19.87 17.27 4.13
N ILE A 211 20.19 16.15 4.78
CA ILE A 211 20.96 16.14 6.03
C ILE A 211 22.46 16.11 5.71
N LEU A 212 23.21 17.07 6.25
CA LEU A 212 24.67 17.21 6.11
C LEU A 212 25.16 17.10 4.64
N PRO A 213 24.72 18.00 3.73
CA PRO A 213 25.09 17.94 2.31
C PRO A 213 26.61 18.01 2.08
N ASP A 214 27.33 18.79 2.89
CA ASP A 214 28.79 18.98 2.75
C ASP A 214 29.63 17.73 3.08
N TYR A 215 29.03 16.77 3.80
CA TYR A 215 29.69 15.52 4.21
C TYR A 215 29.36 14.35 3.28
N ARG A 216 28.55 14.58 2.24
CA ARG A 216 28.06 13.54 1.33
C ARG A 216 29.16 12.94 0.47
N ASP A 217 30.04 13.78 -0.04
CA ASP A 217 31.19 13.34 -0.82
C ASP A 217 32.20 12.61 0.08
N LYS A 218 32.38 13.10 1.31
CA LYS A 218 33.25 12.46 2.31
C LYS A 218 32.76 11.05 2.67
N LEU A 219 31.47 10.86 2.90
CA LEU A 219 30.88 9.54 3.18
C LEU A 219 31.00 8.59 2.00
N TYR A 220 30.77 9.08 0.78
CA TYR A 220 30.90 8.28 -0.42
C TYR A 220 32.36 7.81 -0.61
N ASN A 221 33.30 8.75 -0.51
CA ASN A 221 34.74 8.47 -0.61
C ASN A 221 35.22 7.52 0.49
N LEU A 222 34.78 7.69 1.74
CA LEU A 222 35.12 6.79 2.86
C LEU A 222 34.72 5.33 2.58
N ASN A 223 33.58 5.10 1.94
CA ASN A 223 33.16 3.74 1.57
C ASN A 223 34.00 3.15 0.45
N GLU A 224 34.35 3.95 -0.57
CA GLU A 224 35.23 3.50 -1.65
C GLU A 224 36.65 3.25 -1.14
N GLU A 225 37.20 4.12 -0.28
CA GLU A 225 38.48 3.91 0.39
C GLU A 225 38.50 2.64 1.24
N ASN A 226 37.45 2.38 2.05
CA ASN A 226 37.36 1.18 2.87
C ASN A 226 37.26 -0.10 2.02
N LYS A 227 36.56 -0.02 0.88
CA LYS A 227 36.48 -1.10 -0.10
C LYS A 227 37.85 -1.32 -0.74
N GLU A 228 38.54 -0.28 -1.21
CA GLU A 228 39.88 -0.36 -1.77
C GLU A 228 40.89 -0.93 -0.77
N LYS A 229 40.87 -0.47 0.49
CA LYS A 229 41.68 -1.02 1.59
C LYS A 229 41.41 -2.51 1.84
N THR A 230 40.20 -2.98 1.62
CA THR A 230 39.86 -4.40 1.75
C THR A 230 40.36 -5.19 0.54
N LEU A 231 40.19 -4.65 -0.67
CA LEU A 231 40.64 -5.29 -1.91
C LEU A 231 42.17 -5.34 -2.01
N SER A 232 42.89 -4.33 -1.51
CA SER A 232 44.35 -4.27 -1.54
C SER A 232 45.02 -5.38 -0.71
N LYS A 233 44.32 -5.94 0.28
CA LYS A 233 44.80 -7.07 1.09
C LYS A 233 44.73 -8.41 0.35
N ILE A 234 43.94 -8.52 -0.72
CA ILE A 234 43.69 -9.79 -1.42
C ILE A 234 44.97 -10.34 -2.05
N ILE A 235 45.73 -9.50 -2.76
CA ILE A 235 46.93 -9.92 -3.48
C ILE A 235 48.02 -10.38 -2.49
N PRO A 236 48.40 -9.60 -1.45
CA PRO A 236 49.37 -10.05 -0.45
C PRO A 236 48.96 -11.35 0.24
N MET A 237 47.70 -11.50 0.64
CA MET A 237 47.23 -12.74 1.28
C MET A 237 47.33 -13.94 0.33
N TYR A 238 47.00 -13.76 -0.96
CA TYR A 238 47.10 -14.84 -1.94
C TYR A 238 48.56 -15.25 -2.20
N LEU A 239 49.47 -14.27 -2.32
CA LEU A 239 50.90 -14.52 -2.49
C LEU A 239 51.53 -15.19 -1.25
N ASN A 240 51.00 -14.91 -0.06
CA ASN A 240 51.37 -15.57 1.19
C ASN A 240 50.78 -16.99 1.35
N GLY A 241 50.17 -17.55 0.30
CA GLY A 241 49.71 -18.95 0.27
C GLY A 241 48.28 -19.19 0.75
N PHE A 242 47.52 -18.14 1.07
CA PHE A 242 46.11 -18.32 1.43
C PHE A 242 45.28 -18.70 0.19
N SER A 243 44.42 -19.71 0.35
CA SER A 243 43.46 -20.07 -0.69
C SER A 243 42.40 -18.98 -0.86
N GLN A 244 41.81 -18.89 -2.06
CA GLN A 244 40.71 -17.94 -2.32
C GLN A 244 39.53 -18.10 -1.33
N SER A 245 39.28 -19.32 -0.84
CA SER A 245 38.23 -19.58 0.15
C SER A 245 38.62 -19.05 1.54
N GLN A 246 39.89 -19.17 1.95
CA GLN A 246 40.37 -18.60 3.22
C GLN A 246 40.34 -17.07 3.18
N ILE A 247 40.79 -16.46 2.08
CA ILE A 247 40.73 -15.00 1.88
C ILE A 247 39.28 -14.50 1.91
N SER A 248 38.38 -15.21 1.24
CA SER A 248 36.95 -14.90 1.23
C SER A 248 36.34 -14.92 2.64
N LYS A 249 36.72 -15.90 3.47
CA LYS A 249 36.24 -16.03 4.85
C LYS A 249 36.82 -14.96 5.76
N GLU A 250 38.13 -14.72 5.68
CA GLU A 250 38.86 -13.77 6.53
C GLU A 250 38.43 -12.32 6.28
N LEU A 251 38.30 -11.94 5.01
CA LEU A 251 37.90 -10.58 4.63
C LEU A 251 36.38 -10.39 4.54
N GLY A 252 35.58 -11.45 4.75
CA GLY A 252 34.12 -11.39 4.68
C GLY A 252 33.57 -11.02 3.29
N ILE A 253 34.31 -11.29 2.21
CA ILE A 253 33.93 -10.95 0.83
C ILE A 253 33.57 -12.19 0.01
N ALA A 254 32.73 -12.03 -1.00
CA ALA A 254 32.37 -13.13 -1.89
C ALA A 254 33.60 -13.68 -2.64
N ARG A 255 33.76 -15.01 -2.69
CA ARG A 255 34.86 -15.67 -3.41
C ARG A 255 34.98 -15.24 -4.87
N ARG A 256 33.86 -14.93 -5.55
CA ARG A 256 33.88 -14.39 -6.92
C ARG A 256 34.62 -13.05 -7.02
N THR A 257 34.51 -12.20 -6.01
CA THR A 257 35.23 -10.92 -5.95
C THR A 257 36.74 -11.16 -5.83
N VAL A 258 37.16 -12.08 -4.97
CA VAL A 258 38.58 -12.51 -4.84
C VAL A 258 39.11 -12.99 -6.20
N SER A 259 38.37 -13.89 -6.85
CA SER A 259 38.76 -14.42 -8.16
C SER A 259 38.84 -13.35 -9.25
N LYS A 260 37.95 -12.35 -9.21
CA LYS A 260 37.94 -11.23 -10.16
C LYS A 260 39.18 -10.36 -10.00
N VAL A 261 39.51 -9.95 -8.78
CA VAL A 261 40.68 -9.11 -8.48
C VAL A 261 41.98 -9.80 -8.89
N LEU A 262 42.14 -11.09 -8.59
CA LEU A 262 43.33 -11.85 -9.01
C LEU A 262 43.46 -11.94 -10.53
N LYS A 263 42.34 -12.11 -11.24
CA LYS A 263 42.30 -12.16 -12.71
C LYS A 263 42.66 -10.81 -13.33
N GLU A 264 42.12 -9.71 -12.79
CA GLU A 264 42.40 -8.34 -13.26
C GLU A 264 43.86 -7.95 -13.06
N ASN A 265 44.55 -8.54 -12.08
CA ASN A 265 45.97 -8.33 -11.81
C ASN A 265 46.87 -9.40 -12.46
N ASN A 266 46.38 -10.15 -13.45
CA ASN A 266 47.13 -11.19 -14.19
C ASN A 266 47.71 -12.33 -13.32
N ILE A 267 47.16 -12.59 -12.14
CA ILE A 267 47.62 -13.67 -11.27
C ILE A 267 46.98 -14.99 -11.72
N ASN A 268 47.81 -15.93 -12.19
CA ASN A 268 47.33 -17.22 -12.66
C ASN A 268 46.95 -18.15 -11.50
N THR A 269 45.66 -18.16 -11.18
CA THR A 269 45.08 -19.00 -10.12
C THR A 269 45.17 -20.52 -10.37
N ARG A 270 45.56 -20.97 -11.58
CA ARG A 270 45.82 -22.39 -11.88
C ARG A 270 47.27 -22.81 -11.60
N LEU A 271 48.23 -21.90 -11.74
CA LEU A 271 49.66 -22.14 -11.46
C LEU A 271 49.97 -21.99 -9.96
N TYR A 272 49.36 -21.01 -9.30
CA TYR A 272 49.46 -20.78 -7.86
C TYR A 272 48.44 -21.61 -7.05
N LYS A 273 48.17 -22.84 -7.50
CA LYS A 273 47.31 -23.76 -6.73
C LYS A 273 48.05 -24.18 -5.47
N ASN A 274 47.64 -23.66 -4.31
CA ASN A 274 47.69 -24.32 -3.00
C ASN A 274 48.78 -25.40 -2.88
N GLN A 275 50.07 -25.01 -2.84
CA GLN A 275 51.19 -25.98 -2.83
C GLN A 275 51.30 -26.78 -1.53
N PHE A 276 50.52 -26.44 -0.50
CA PHE A 276 50.46 -27.20 0.73
C PHE A 276 48.99 -27.54 1.02
N ARG A 277 48.54 -28.67 0.48
CA ARG A 277 47.58 -29.49 1.22
C ARG A 277 48.40 -30.20 2.29
N SER A 278 48.44 -29.64 3.50
CA SER A 278 48.76 -30.40 4.71
C SER A 278 47.53 -31.17 5.20
#